data_AF-A0A220MJS7-F1
#
_entry.id   AF-A0A220MJS7-F1
#
_cell.length_a   1.000
_cell.length_b   1.000
_cell.length_c   1.000
_cell.angle_alpha   90.00
_cell.angle_beta   90.00
_cell.angle_gamma   90.00
#
_symmetry.space_group_name_H-M   'P 1'
#
loop_
_entity.id
_entity.type
_entity.pdbx_description
1 polymer ?
#
loop_
_entity_poly.entity_id
_entity_poly.type
_entity_poly.pdbx_seq_one_letter_code
_entity_poly.pdbx_strand_id
1 'polypeptide(L)'
;MLNPKKLEMAYKRYKENFTEGIRYEDIKEEYDDSKSEIIDIVEYNTIEKDHILLINLASIYSYHLSKWKNDVLANGGSQVEGLKNMQMVVFYQCMGQDLYKIRYPQMIVEYSFKGVLTSLIHFTMFGWEKEENILFDFIVDHFGGPLMEVNDDNKHTWFLLELYLKYRNKTIMGTNQKLHLTVKEKYKKAGLQCGLIPEDLDVYNEVLEKWPTPSSEEIENLVGKMVLYHSQLASEIGQLGEFGDFRYGFYPFEILFLLYVRKQMDLYAPKQFEELLMNTPEAKMVFGDPEPYPEWDPLLLQIDNFYRKNYPEYIPNKHVVLFR
;
A
#
# COMPACT_ATOMS: atom_id res chain seq x y z
N MET A 1 -23.33 2.59 17.87
CA MET A 1 -22.83 3.95 18.19
C MET A 1 -21.42 3.80 18.71
N LEU A 2 -20.44 4.45 18.08
CA LEU A 2 -19.04 4.36 18.49
C LEU A 2 -18.85 5.08 19.84
N ASN A 3 -18.09 4.49 20.75
CA ASN A 3 -17.70 5.17 21.99
C ASN A 3 -16.49 6.07 21.70
N PRO A 4 -16.61 7.42 21.75
CA PRO A 4 -15.52 8.32 21.40
C PRO A 4 -14.27 8.10 22.24
N LYS A 5 -14.45 7.88 23.54
CA LYS A 5 -13.35 7.61 24.48
C LYS A 5 -12.60 6.32 24.13
N LYS A 6 -13.31 5.30 23.63
CA LYS A 6 -12.67 4.04 23.18
C LYS A 6 -11.77 4.30 21.97
N LEU A 7 -12.25 5.07 20.98
CA LEU A 7 -11.47 5.41 19.80
C LEU A 7 -10.26 6.27 20.15
N GLU A 8 -10.41 7.27 21.01
CA GLU A 8 -9.30 8.10 21.51
C GLU A 8 -8.22 7.26 22.20
N MET A 9 -8.62 6.32 23.06
CA MET A 9 -7.67 5.40 23.70
C MET A 9 -6.97 4.50 22.68
N ALA A 10 -7.69 4.01 21.67
CA ALA A 10 -7.10 3.20 20.60
C ALA A 10 -6.09 4.01 19.77
N TYR A 11 -6.41 5.26 19.44
CA TYR A 11 -5.49 6.17 18.75
C TYR A 11 -4.25 6.48 19.60
N LYS A 12 -4.41 6.65 20.91
CA LYS A 12 -3.28 6.82 21.83
C LYS A 12 -2.36 5.60 21.82
N ARG A 13 -2.91 4.38 21.92
CA ARG A 13 -2.11 3.14 21.82
C ARG A 13 -1.41 3.01 20.47
N TYR A 14 -2.12 3.35 19.39
CA TYR A 14 -1.56 3.37 18.05
C TYR A 14 -0.34 4.29 17.95
N LYS A 15 -0.44 5.51 18.48
CA LYS A 15 0.68 6.46 18.56
C LYS A 15 1.81 5.95 19.44
N GLU A 16 1.49 5.45 20.64
CA GLU A 16 2.45 4.89 21.60
C GLU A 16 3.26 3.73 20.99
N ASN A 17 2.65 2.91 20.12
CA ASN A 17 3.34 1.83 19.42
C ASN A 17 4.52 2.32 18.56
N PHE A 18 4.45 3.52 17.98
CA PHE A 18 5.53 4.09 17.15
C PHE A 18 6.45 5.04 17.90
N THR A 19 6.08 5.48 19.11
CA THR A 19 6.94 6.35 19.93
C THR A 19 7.72 5.58 21.00
N GLU A 20 7.15 4.51 21.54
CA GLU A 20 7.73 3.73 22.64
C GLU A 20 8.01 2.27 22.27
N GLY A 21 7.18 1.68 21.39
CA GLY A 21 7.31 0.28 20.97
C GLY A 21 8.37 0.07 19.89
N ILE A 22 8.05 0.48 18.66
CA ILE A 22 8.93 0.41 17.50
C ILE A 22 9.67 1.75 17.40
N ARG A 23 10.85 1.85 18.02
CA ARG A 23 11.61 3.11 18.04
C ARG A 23 12.29 3.32 16.69
N TYR A 24 12.26 4.56 16.21
CA TYR A 24 12.89 4.92 14.95
C TYR A 24 14.41 4.70 14.97
N GLU A 25 15.05 4.89 16.12
CA GLU A 25 16.48 4.68 16.30
C GLU A 25 16.88 3.22 16.07
N ASP A 26 16.08 2.26 16.55
CA ASP A 26 16.35 0.83 16.39
C ASP A 26 16.24 0.43 14.91
N ILE A 27 15.19 0.90 14.22
CA ILE A 27 15.00 0.66 12.77
C ILE A 27 16.11 1.33 11.94
N LYS A 28 16.61 2.49 12.39
CA LYS A 28 17.71 3.16 11.73
C LYS A 28 19.02 2.38 11.86
N GLU A 29 19.28 1.75 13.00
CA GLU A 29 20.44 0.86 13.19
C GLU A 29 20.36 -0.34 12.24
N GLU A 30 19.20 -1.00 12.11
CA GLU A 30 19.00 -2.10 11.15
C GLU A 30 19.22 -1.68 9.68
N TYR A 31 18.80 -0.46 9.33
CA TYR A 31 19.05 0.13 8.02
C TYR A 31 20.55 0.39 7.80
N ASP A 32 21.25 0.94 8.80
CA ASP A 32 22.68 1.23 8.73
C ASP A 32 23.51 -0.08 8.70
N ASP A 33 23.04 -1.17 9.32
CA ASP A 33 23.66 -2.49 9.21
C ASP A 33 23.49 -3.06 7.80
N SER A 34 22.26 -3.01 7.26
CA SER A 34 21.93 -3.49 5.90
C SER A 34 22.73 -2.77 4.81
N LYS A 35 23.11 -1.52 5.05
CA LYS A 35 23.92 -0.70 4.14
C LYS A 35 25.27 -1.35 3.83
N SER A 36 25.95 -1.91 4.83
CA SER A 36 27.27 -2.52 4.63
C SER A 36 27.20 -3.71 3.66
N GLU A 37 26.20 -4.58 3.84
CA GLU A 37 25.97 -5.74 2.99
C GLU A 37 25.62 -5.35 1.55
N ILE A 38 24.76 -4.34 1.39
CA ILE A 38 24.37 -3.83 0.06
C ILE A 38 25.61 -3.29 -0.66
N ILE A 39 26.40 -2.45 0.01
CA ILE A 39 27.60 -1.86 -0.58
C ILE A 39 28.56 -2.96 -1.01
N ASP A 40 28.84 -3.94 -0.15
CA ASP A 40 29.74 -5.05 -0.48
C ASP A 40 29.26 -5.84 -1.71
N ILE A 41 27.97 -6.21 -1.77
CA ILE A 41 27.42 -6.95 -2.92
C ILE A 41 27.52 -6.12 -4.21
N VAL A 42 27.22 -4.83 -4.13
CA VAL A 42 27.21 -3.93 -5.29
C VAL A 42 28.61 -3.62 -5.79
N GLU A 43 29.55 -3.27 -4.90
CA GLU A 43 30.93 -2.91 -5.25
C GLU A 43 31.70 -4.10 -5.82
N TYR A 44 31.57 -5.28 -5.21
CA TYR A 44 32.20 -6.50 -5.71
C TYR A 44 31.41 -7.18 -6.84
N ASN A 45 30.25 -6.63 -7.21
CA ASN A 45 29.34 -7.16 -8.25
C ASN A 45 29.02 -8.65 -8.04
N THR A 46 28.68 -9.04 -6.80
CA THR A 46 28.53 -10.45 -6.39
C THR A 46 27.13 -10.98 -6.77
N ILE A 47 26.96 -11.36 -8.04
CA ILE A 47 25.70 -11.82 -8.64
C ILE A 47 25.06 -12.99 -7.88
N GLU A 48 25.86 -13.86 -7.27
CA GLU A 48 25.39 -15.04 -6.54
C GLU A 48 24.67 -14.71 -5.23
N LYS A 49 24.87 -13.48 -4.72
CA LYS A 49 24.32 -12.96 -3.46
C LYS A 49 23.22 -11.91 -3.68
N ASP A 50 22.78 -11.72 -4.91
CA ASP A 50 21.77 -10.73 -5.26
C ASP A 50 20.43 -10.88 -4.48
N HIS A 51 20.05 -12.10 -4.09
CA HIS A 51 18.87 -12.36 -3.26
C HIS A 51 18.90 -11.59 -1.92
N ILE A 52 20.09 -11.33 -1.36
CA ILE A 52 20.25 -10.52 -0.14
C ILE A 52 19.83 -9.07 -0.39
N LEU A 53 20.05 -8.54 -1.60
CA LEU A 53 19.60 -7.18 -1.94
C LEU A 53 18.07 -7.07 -1.89
N LEU A 54 17.34 -8.11 -2.31
CA LEU A 54 15.88 -8.13 -2.24
C LEU A 54 15.38 -8.22 -0.79
N ILE A 55 16.05 -9.00 0.06
CA ILE A 55 15.76 -9.05 1.50
C ILE A 55 15.99 -7.66 2.11
N ASN A 56 17.12 -7.02 1.81
CA ASN A 56 17.47 -5.72 2.39
C ASN A 56 16.60 -4.57 1.88
N LEU A 57 15.81 -4.75 0.81
CA LEU A 57 14.73 -3.81 0.47
C LEU A 57 13.69 -3.73 1.60
N ALA A 58 13.45 -4.80 2.36
CA ALA A 58 12.54 -4.77 3.51
C ALA A 58 13.06 -3.83 4.62
N SER A 59 14.37 -3.78 4.86
CA SER A 59 14.99 -2.85 5.80
C SER A 59 14.83 -1.40 5.34
N ILE A 60 15.01 -1.13 4.04
CA ILE A 60 14.79 0.21 3.45
C ILE A 60 13.32 0.62 3.58
N TYR A 61 12.38 -0.30 3.33
CA TYR A 61 10.95 -0.05 3.53
C TYR A 61 10.65 0.32 4.99
N SER A 62 11.13 -0.49 5.94
CA SER A 62 10.91 -0.27 7.38
C SER A 62 11.46 1.06 7.86
N TYR A 63 12.63 1.46 7.36
CA TYR A 63 13.23 2.77 7.62
C TYR A 63 12.31 3.92 7.19
N HIS A 64 11.83 3.91 5.93
CA HIS A 64 10.98 4.99 5.42
C HIS A 64 9.59 5.01 6.04
N LEU A 65 9.02 3.85 6.36
CA LEU A 65 7.80 3.74 7.15
C LEU A 65 7.99 4.36 8.53
N SER A 66 9.05 3.97 9.25
CA SER A 66 9.32 4.48 10.61
C SER A 66 9.60 5.98 10.61
N LYS A 67 10.34 6.48 9.62
CA LYS A 67 10.56 7.90 9.38
C LYS A 67 9.23 8.65 9.16
N TRP A 68 8.37 8.14 8.28
CA TRP A 68 7.05 8.74 8.03
C TRP A 68 6.19 8.77 9.29
N LYS A 69 6.17 7.69 10.07
CA LYS A 69 5.44 7.64 11.35
C LYS A 69 6.00 8.64 12.36
N ASN A 70 7.31 8.74 12.48
CA ASN A 70 7.93 9.72 13.37
C ASN A 70 7.58 11.16 12.94
N ASP A 71 7.73 11.49 11.65
CA ASP A 71 7.54 12.84 11.14
C ASP A 71 6.07 13.28 11.19
N VAL A 72 5.14 12.41 10.83
CA VAL A 72 3.71 12.73 10.71
C VAL A 72 2.93 12.39 11.97
N LEU A 73 3.03 11.16 12.47
CA LEU A 73 2.21 10.70 13.59
C LEU A 73 2.78 11.15 14.95
N ALA A 74 4.09 10.98 15.18
CA ALA A 74 4.71 11.34 16.45
C ALA A 74 4.80 12.87 16.61
N ASN A 75 5.38 13.53 15.61
CA ASN A 75 5.72 14.96 15.64
C ASN A 75 4.62 15.88 15.08
N GLY A 76 3.56 15.33 14.46
CA GLY A 76 2.45 16.13 13.92
C GLY A 76 2.82 16.93 12.67
N GLY A 77 3.88 16.54 11.96
CA GLY A 77 4.28 17.14 10.69
C GLY A 77 3.41 16.69 9.52
N SER A 78 3.76 17.17 8.33
CA SER A 78 3.06 16.88 7.06
C SER A 78 4.01 16.36 5.97
N GLN A 79 5.16 15.80 6.37
CA GLN A 79 6.20 15.36 5.44
C GLN A 79 5.78 14.04 4.78
N VAL A 80 5.66 14.05 3.45
CA VAL A 80 5.19 12.89 2.67
C VAL A 80 6.34 12.04 2.11
N GLU A 81 7.60 12.46 2.31
CA GLU A 81 8.74 11.84 1.62
C GLU A 81 9.03 10.40 2.08
N GLY A 82 8.82 10.08 3.36
CA GLY A 82 8.90 8.70 3.83
C GLY A 82 7.79 7.83 3.23
N LEU A 83 6.57 8.36 3.12
CA LEU A 83 5.45 7.66 2.47
C LEU A 83 5.77 7.37 1.00
N LYS A 84 6.25 8.36 0.25
CA LYS A 84 6.65 8.22 -1.15
C LYS A 84 7.75 7.17 -1.33
N ASN A 85 8.84 7.28 -0.57
CA ASN A 85 9.97 6.35 -0.67
C ASN A 85 9.57 4.91 -0.32
N MET A 86 8.75 4.68 0.72
CA MET A 86 8.34 3.31 1.04
C MET A 86 7.50 2.66 -0.08
N GLN A 87 6.71 3.43 -0.83
CA GLN A 87 6.00 2.89 -2.01
C GLN A 87 6.94 2.58 -3.17
N MET A 88 7.98 3.40 -3.39
CA MET A 88 9.03 3.08 -4.36
C MET A 88 9.73 1.77 -4.01
N VAL A 89 10.01 1.52 -2.73
CA VAL A 89 10.63 0.28 -2.28
C VAL A 89 9.75 -0.93 -2.61
N VAL A 90 8.45 -0.90 -2.31
CA VAL A 90 7.52 -2.00 -2.64
C VAL A 90 7.48 -2.26 -4.15
N PHE A 91 7.47 -1.20 -4.97
CA PHE A 91 7.58 -1.35 -6.42
C PHE A 91 8.83 -2.13 -6.81
N TYR A 92 9.98 -1.76 -6.26
CA TYR A 92 11.25 -2.44 -6.55
C TYR A 92 11.34 -3.86 -5.99
N GLN A 93 10.69 -4.14 -4.85
CA GLN A 93 10.54 -5.51 -4.36
C GLN A 93 9.76 -6.36 -5.37
N CYS A 94 8.67 -5.83 -5.95
CA CYS A 94 7.90 -6.54 -6.99
C CYS A 94 8.77 -6.82 -8.23
N MET A 95 9.49 -5.80 -8.73
CA MET A 95 10.34 -5.93 -9.92
C MET A 95 11.49 -6.92 -9.72
N GLY A 96 12.13 -6.89 -8.54
CA GLY A 96 13.21 -7.81 -8.17
C GLY A 96 12.70 -9.24 -7.99
N GLN A 97 11.54 -9.42 -7.35
CA GLN A 97 10.94 -10.73 -7.13
C GLN A 97 10.57 -11.43 -8.46
N ASP A 98 10.17 -10.68 -9.50
CA ASP A 98 9.88 -11.28 -10.82
C ASP A 98 11.10 -11.99 -11.43
N LEU A 99 12.31 -11.46 -11.22
CA LEU A 99 13.55 -12.12 -11.67
C LEU A 99 13.74 -13.47 -10.98
N TYR A 100 13.37 -13.55 -9.71
CA TYR A 100 13.71 -14.66 -8.83
C TYR A 100 12.73 -15.82 -8.89
N LYS A 101 11.60 -15.68 -9.60
CA LYS A 101 10.70 -16.80 -9.91
C LYS A 101 11.43 -18.00 -10.54
N ILE A 102 12.51 -17.75 -11.28
CA ILE A 102 13.33 -18.80 -11.92
C ILE A 102 14.55 -19.14 -11.06
N ARG A 103 15.22 -18.12 -10.51
CA ARG A 103 16.53 -18.28 -9.86
C ARG A 103 16.44 -18.72 -8.40
N TYR A 104 15.44 -18.25 -7.69
CA TYR A 104 15.16 -18.56 -6.29
C TYR A 104 13.66 -18.88 -6.11
N PRO A 105 13.14 -19.97 -6.72
CA PRO A 105 11.70 -20.25 -6.75
C PRO A 105 11.08 -20.55 -5.37
N GLN A 106 11.91 -20.73 -4.34
CA GLN A 106 11.49 -20.95 -2.95
C GLN A 106 11.69 -19.72 -2.06
N MET A 107 12.12 -18.59 -2.64
CA MET A 107 12.30 -17.35 -1.89
C MET A 107 10.93 -16.82 -1.44
N ILE A 108 10.85 -16.47 -0.16
CA ILE A 108 9.67 -15.86 0.42
C ILE A 108 9.54 -14.44 -0.15
N VAL A 109 8.31 -14.05 -0.46
CA VAL A 109 8.00 -12.71 -0.94
C VAL A 109 8.01 -11.74 0.24
N GLU A 110 8.78 -10.65 0.12
CA GLU A 110 8.97 -9.63 1.17
C GLU A 110 7.89 -8.52 1.18
N TYR A 111 6.79 -8.76 0.45
CA TYR A 111 5.62 -7.89 0.39
C TYR A 111 4.33 -8.71 0.43
N SER A 112 3.22 -8.04 0.72
CA SER A 112 1.89 -8.65 0.71
C SER A 112 1.00 -8.02 -0.37
N PHE A 113 -0.11 -8.68 -0.70
CA PHE A 113 -1.15 -8.13 -1.58
C PHE A 113 -1.61 -6.74 -1.14
N LYS A 114 -1.87 -6.56 0.18
CA LYS A 114 -2.16 -5.26 0.78
C LYS A 114 -1.06 -4.23 0.52
N GLY A 115 0.21 -4.61 0.67
CA GLY A 115 1.36 -3.72 0.43
C GLY A 115 1.40 -3.23 -1.02
N VAL A 116 1.27 -4.15 -1.98
CA VAL A 116 1.31 -3.82 -3.40
C VAL A 116 0.14 -2.95 -3.84
N LEU A 117 -1.08 -3.25 -3.37
CA LEU A 117 -2.22 -2.39 -3.64
C LEU A 117 -2.09 -1.02 -3.00
N THR A 118 -1.57 -0.96 -1.77
CA THR A 118 -1.27 0.34 -1.13
C THR A 118 -0.36 1.17 -2.03
N SER A 119 0.70 0.58 -2.60
CA SER A 119 1.59 1.29 -3.52
C SER A 119 0.91 1.75 -4.81
N LEU A 120 0.09 0.89 -5.43
CA LEU A 120 -0.68 1.24 -6.63
C LEU A 120 -1.60 2.44 -6.38
N ILE A 121 -2.32 2.43 -5.25
CA ILE A 121 -3.24 3.51 -4.87
C ILE A 121 -2.48 4.81 -4.63
N HIS A 122 -1.33 4.76 -3.95
CA HIS A 122 -0.51 5.94 -3.74
C HIS A 122 0.08 6.48 -5.04
N PHE A 123 0.59 5.64 -5.94
CA PHE A 123 1.06 6.09 -7.25
C PHE A 123 -0.05 6.78 -8.04
N THR A 124 -1.27 6.25 -7.94
CA THR A 124 -2.46 6.90 -8.52
C THR A 124 -2.68 8.28 -7.89
N MET A 125 -2.70 8.37 -6.55
CA MET A 125 -2.91 9.64 -5.82
C MET A 125 -1.79 10.65 -6.03
N PHE A 126 -0.55 10.21 -6.28
CA PHE A 126 0.61 11.04 -6.60
C PHE A 126 0.64 11.48 -8.07
N GLY A 127 -0.18 10.91 -8.94
CA GLY A 127 -0.12 11.17 -10.38
C GLY A 127 1.11 10.56 -11.06
N TRP A 128 1.70 9.51 -10.49
CA TRP A 128 2.87 8.80 -11.04
C TRP A 128 2.40 7.72 -12.04
N GLU A 129 1.76 8.16 -13.12
CA GLU A 129 1.03 7.29 -14.04
C GLU A 129 1.91 6.22 -14.70
N LYS A 130 3.19 6.53 -14.93
CA LYS A 130 4.11 5.57 -15.54
C LYS A 130 4.34 4.38 -14.61
N GLU A 131 4.69 4.64 -13.36
CA GLU A 131 4.97 3.62 -12.35
C GLU A 131 3.68 2.91 -11.90
N GLU A 132 2.55 3.63 -11.85
CA GLU A 132 1.22 3.04 -11.67
C GLU A 132 0.94 1.97 -12.73
N ASN A 133 1.16 2.27 -14.01
CA ASN A 133 0.88 1.32 -15.09
C ASN A 133 1.79 0.09 -15.03
N ILE A 134 3.08 0.28 -14.76
CA ILE A 134 4.03 -0.84 -14.63
C ILE A 134 3.63 -1.74 -13.45
N LEU A 135 3.27 -1.15 -12.31
CA LEU A 135 2.83 -1.92 -11.15
C LEU A 135 1.50 -2.63 -11.40
N PHE A 136 0.58 -2.00 -12.12
CA PHE A 136 -0.68 -2.62 -12.51
C PHE A 136 -0.46 -3.84 -13.42
N ASP A 137 0.40 -3.73 -14.42
CA ASP A 137 0.72 -4.85 -15.31
C ASP A 137 1.33 -6.02 -14.53
N PHE A 138 2.24 -5.73 -13.59
CA PHE A 138 2.74 -6.74 -12.65
C PHE A 138 1.62 -7.41 -11.84
N ILE A 139 0.68 -6.64 -11.30
CA ILE A 139 -0.47 -7.17 -10.55
C ILE A 139 -1.28 -8.12 -11.44
N VAL A 140 -1.59 -7.74 -12.68
CA VAL A 140 -2.37 -8.55 -13.63
C VAL A 140 -1.66 -9.86 -13.95
N ASP A 141 -0.36 -9.80 -14.25
CA ASP A 141 0.43 -10.96 -14.67
C ASP A 141 0.61 -11.99 -13.56
N HIS A 142 0.62 -11.53 -12.30
CA HIS A 142 0.87 -12.39 -11.14
C HIS A 142 -0.37 -12.64 -10.26
N PHE A 143 -1.53 -12.07 -10.58
CA PHE A 143 -2.71 -12.09 -9.72
C PHE A 143 -3.13 -13.51 -9.29
N GLY A 144 -2.99 -13.80 -8.00
CA GLY A 144 -3.32 -15.11 -7.44
C GLY A 144 -2.26 -16.20 -7.63
N GLY A 145 -1.11 -15.84 -8.20
CA GLY A 145 0.06 -16.70 -8.29
C GLY A 145 1.00 -16.56 -7.08
N PRO A 146 2.13 -17.27 -7.08
CA PRO A 146 3.09 -17.26 -5.97
C PRO A 146 3.70 -15.89 -5.64
N LEU A 147 3.74 -14.96 -6.61
CA LEU A 147 4.25 -13.61 -6.40
C LEU A 147 3.17 -12.62 -5.94
N MET A 148 1.90 -13.01 -5.98
CA MET A 148 0.78 -12.17 -5.57
C MET A 148 -0.34 -13.06 -5.03
N GLU A 149 -0.13 -13.63 -3.85
CA GLU A 149 -1.17 -14.42 -3.19
C GLU A 149 -2.33 -13.52 -2.76
N VAL A 150 -3.54 -13.85 -3.21
CA VAL A 150 -4.76 -13.06 -2.95
C VAL A 150 -5.77 -13.79 -2.08
N ASN A 151 -5.39 -14.86 -1.40
CA ASN A 151 -6.22 -15.46 -0.35
C ASN A 151 -6.14 -14.60 0.92
N ASP A 152 -6.72 -13.39 0.83
CA ASP A 152 -6.58 -12.31 1.81
C ASP A 152 -7.97 -11.87 2.31
N ASP A 153 -8.09 -11.68 3.62
CA ASP A 153 -9.35 -11.34 4.31
C ASP A 153 -9.62 -9.83 4.41
N ASN A 154 -8.65 -8.99 4.03
CA ASN A 154 -8.71 -7.56 4.21
C ASN A 154 -9.68 -6.90 3.23
N LYS A 155 -10.87 -6.52 3.71
CA LYS A 155 -11.94 -5.90 2.93
C LYS A 155 -11.54 -4.55 2.35
N HIS A 156 -10.70 -3.77 3.06
CA HIS A 156 -10.17 -2.50 2.56
C HIS A 156 -9.37 -2.70 1.27
N THR A 157 -8.52 -3.72 1.24
CA THR A 157 -7.65 -4.07 0.10
C THR A 157 -8.48 -4.44 -1.13
N TRP A 158 -9.52 -5.28 -0.94
CA TRP A 158 -10.46 -5.62 -2.01
C TRP A 158 -11.28 -4.43 -2.50
N PHE A 159 -11.75 -3.57 -1.60
CA PHE A 159 -12.46 -2.34 -1.95
C PHE A 159 -11.60 -1.40 -2.81
N LEU A 160 -10.35 -1.15 -2.39
CA LEU A 160 -9.41 -0.30 -3.10
C LEU A 160 -9.13 -0.80 -4.51
N LEU A 161 -8.90 -2.12 -4.67
CA LEU A 161 -8.70 -2.71 -5.98
C LEU A 161 -9.91 -2.48 -6.88
N GLU A 162 -11.10 -2.76 -6.38
CA GLU A 162 -12.31 -2.65 -7.19
C GLU A 162 -12.63 -1.20 -7.55
N LEU A 163 -12.44 -0.26 -6.63
CA LEU A 163 -12.58 1.17 -6.90
C LEU A 163 -11.55 1.64 -7.94
N TYR A 164 -10.29 1.21 -7.83
CA TYR A 164 -9.24 1.51 -8.81
C TYR A 164 -9.63 0.99 -10.21
N LEU A 165 -10.06 -0.27 -10.31
CA LEU A 165 -10.45 -0.89 -11.57
C LEU A 165 -11.64 -0.17 -12.22
N LYS A 166 -12.64 0.23 -11.43
CA LYS A 166 -13.78 1.04 -11.89
C LYS A 166 -13.35 2.41 -12.36
N TYR A 167 -12.52 3.11 -11.59
CA TYR A 167 -12.02 4.44 -11.90
C TYR A 167 -11.18 4.47 -13.18
N ARG A 168 -10.21 3.56 -13.31
CA ARG A 168 -9.34 3.46 -14.49
C ARG A 168 -9.98 2.71 -15.67
N ASN A 169 -11.21 2.21 -15.52
CA ASN A 169 -11.88 1.34 -16.48
C ASN A 169 -11.00 0.14 -16.93
N LYS A 170 -10.31 -0.47 -15.96
CA LYS A 170 -9.45 -1.64 -16.13
C LYS A 170 -10.15 -2.88 -15.58
N THR A 171 -9.70 -4.07 -15.97
CA THR A 171 -10.26 -5.34 -15.45
C THR A 171 -9.16 -6.30 -15.03
N ILE A 172 -9.44 -7.11 -14.01
CA ILE A 172 -8.67 -8.30 -13.68
C ILE A 172 -9.61 -9.49 -13.82
N MET A 173 -9.13 -10.58 -14.43
CA MET A 173 -9.94 -11.78 -14.67
C MET A 173 -11.25 -11.50 -15.46
N GLY A 174 -11.26 -10.45 -16.28
CA GLY A 174 -12.41 -10.05 -17.09
C GLY A 174 -13.49 -9.26 -16.35
N THR A 175 -13.25 -8.83 -15.11
CA THR A 175 -14.21 -8.03 -14.33
C THR A 175 -13.55 -6.85 -13.61
N ASN A 176 -14.34 -5.84 -13.30
CA ASN A 176 -14.05 -4.76 -12.37
C ASN A 176 -15.14 -4.60 -11.30
N GLN A 177 -15.99 -5.62 -11.15
CA GLN A 177 -17.06 -5.66 -10.16
C GLN A 177 -17.05 -7.00 -9.45
N LYS A 178 -17.23 -6.98 -8.13
CA LYS A 178 -17.27 -8.17 -7.28
C LYS A 178 -16.07 -9.09 -7.57
N LEU A 179 -14.88 -8.49 -7.70
CA LEU A 179 -13.67 -9.22 -8.10
C LEU A 179 -13.34 -10.32 -7.07
N HIS A 180 -13.45 -10.00 -5.78
CA HIS A 180 -13.24 -10.94 -4.68
C HIS A 180 -14.09 -12.22 -4.83
N LEU A 181 -15.37 -12.10 -5.21
CA LEU A 181 -16.23 -13.26 -5.47
C LEU A 181 -15.80 -14.05 -6.70
N THR A 182 -15.42 -13.36 -7.77
CA THR A 182 -14.93 -14.01 -9.00
C THR A 182 -13.68 -14.84 -8.73
N VAL A 183 -12.75 -14.30 -7.94
CA VAL A 183 -11.53 -14.98 -7.51
C VAL A 183 -11.87 -16.16 -6.62
N LYS A 184 -12.72 -15.95 -5.62
CA LYS A 184 -13.17 -17.00 -4.69
C LYS A 184 -13.81 -18.17 -5.43
N GLU A 185 -14.69 -17.91 -6.40
CA GLU A 185 -15.34 -18.94 -7.20
C GLU A 185 -14.33 -19.73 -8.04
N LYS A 186 -13.38 -19.05 -8.69
CA LYS A 186 -12.32 -19.71 -9.46
C LYS A 186 -11.46 -20.59 -8.59
N TYR A 187 -11.09 -20.12 -7.40
CA TYR A 187 -10.29 -20.89 -6.46
C TYR A 187 -11.05 -22.12 -5.94
N LYS A 188 -12.33 -21.95 -5.56
CA LYS A 188 -13.21 -23.06 -5.19
C LYS A 188 -13.25 -24.13 -6.28
N LYS A 189 -13.41 -23.73 -7.55
CA LYS A 189 -13.43 -24.63 -8.71
C LYS A 189 -12.09 -25.34 -8.96
N ALA A 190 -10.97 -24.66 -8.68
CA ALA A 190 -9.62 -25.19 -8.84
C ALA A 190 -9.12 -26.00 -7.62
N GLY A 191 -9.90 -26.09 -6.54
CA GLY A 191 -9.49 -26.73 -5.29
C GLY A 191 -8.39 -25.97 -4.52
N LEU A 192 -8.26 -24.67 -4.77
CA LEU A 192 -7.28 -23.79 -4.11
C LEU A 192 -7.85 -23.21 -2.81
N GLN A 193 -6.96 -22.87 -1.88
CA GLN A 193 -7.35 -22.23 -0.62
C GLN A 193 -7.92 -20.83 -0.88
N CYS A 194 -9.16 -20.62 -0.48
CA CYS A 194 -9.89 -19.34 -0.63
C CYS A 194 -10.72 -18.99 0.60
N GLY A 195 -10.41 -19.61 1.75
CA GLY A 195 -11.18 -19.45 2.97
C GLY A 195 -11.14 -18.04 3.54
N LEU A 196 -10.06 -17.30 3.27
CA LEU A 196 -9.86 -15.94 3.78
C LEU A 196 -10.56 -14.90 2.90
N ILE A 197 -10.72 -15.15 1.60
CA ILE A 197 -11.36 -14.20 0.68
C ILE A 197 -12.79 -13.90 1.18
N PRO A 198 -13.18 -12.63 1.38
CA PRO A 198 -14.48 -12.28 1.94
C PRO A 198 -15.65 -12.72 1.04
N GLU A 199 -16.83 -12.97 1.63
CA GLU A 199 -18.09 -13.15 0.88
C GLU A 199 -18.84 -11.81 0.67
N ASP A 200 -18.48 -10.79 1.46
CA ASP A 200 -18.99 -9.42 1.37
C ASP A 200 -17.91 -8.41 1.79
N LEU A 201 -18.05 -7.16 1.33
CA LEU A 201 -17.18 -6.06 1.73
C LEU A 201 -17.89 -5.08 2.70
N ASP A 202 -18.94 -5.52 3.41
CA ASP A 202 -19.75 -4.67 4.29
C ASP A 202 -20.18 -3.33 3.63
N VAL A 203 -19.85 -2.20 4.26
CA VAL A 203 -20.15 -0.84 3.80
C VAL A 203 -19.58 -0.55 2.42
N TYR A 204 -18.45 -1.17 2.07
CA TYR A 204 -17.76 -0.91 0.81
C TYR A 204 -18.55 -1.40 -0.41
N ASN A 205 -19.43 -2.41 -0.26
CA ASN A 205 -20.30 -2.84 -1.34
C ASN A 205 -21.24 -1.71 -1.79
N GLU A 206 -21.90 -1.04 -0.84
CA GLU A 206 -22.79 0.09 -1.14
C GLU A 206 -22.02 1.25 -1.77
N VAL A 207 -20.81 1.52 -1.27
CA VAL A 207 -19.93 2.55 -1.82
C VAL A 207 -19.56 2.22 -3.26
N LEU A 208 -19.12 0.99 -3.57
CA LEU A 208 -18.75 0.56 -4.93
C LEU A 208 -19.90 0.56 -5.95
N GLU A 209 -21.14 0.53 -5.48
CA GLU A 209 -22.33 0.66 -6.33
C GLU A 209 -22.67 2.12 -6.61
N LYS A 210 -22.40 3.03 -5.66
CA LYS A 210 -22.86 4.42 -5.67
C LYS A 210 -21.77 5.48 -5.72
N TRP A 211 -20.50 5.07 -5.79
CA TRP A 211 -19.35 5.96 -5.80
C TRP A 211 -19.37 7.07 -6.88
N PRO A 212 -19.99 6.93 -8.08
CA PRO A 212 -20.02 8.00 -9.06
C PRO A 212 -21.23 8.93 -8.90
N THR A 213 -21.99 8.83 -7.80
CA THR A 213 -23.19 9.64 -7.57
C THR A 213 -22.90 11.15 -7.66
N PRO A 214 -23.75 11.93 -8.34
CA PRO A 214 -23.65 13.39 -8.37
C PRO A 214 -24.25 14.03 -7.11
N SER A 215 -25.00 13.28 -6.29
CA SER A 215 -25.65 13.81 -5.09
C SER A 215 -24.63 14.03 -3.97
N SER A 216 -24.55 15.26 -3.47
CA SER A 216 -23.70 15.60 -2.32
C SER A 216 -24.15 14.89 -1.04
N GLU A 217 -25.47 14.82 -0.80
CA GLU A 217 -26.07 14.14 0.34
C GLU A 217 -25.75 12.64 0.31
N GLU A 218 -25.84 12.01 -0.86
CA GLU A 218 -25.57 10.57 -0.98
C GLU A 218 -24.10 10.27 -0.71
N ILE A 219 -23.15 11.04 -1.27
CA ILE A 219 -21.74 10.80 -0.98
C ILE A 219 -21.38 11.12 0.48
N GLU A 220 -21.94 12.16 1.09
CA GLU A 220 -21.70 12.47 2.50
C GLU A 220 -22.16 11.32 3.40
N ASN A 221 -23.33 10.75 3.12
CA ASN A 221 -23.82 9.56 3.83
C ASN A 221 -22.91 8.34 3.62
N LEU A 222 -22.46 8.07 2.39
CA LEU A 222 -21.55 6.96 2.09
C LEU A 222 -20.21 7.11 2.82
N VAL A 223 -19.61 8.30 2.76
CA VAL A 223 -18.34 8.59 3.45
C VAL A 223 -18.54 8.50 4.97
N GLY A 224 -19.62 9.05 5.52
CA GLY A 224 -19.94 8.93 6.94
C GLY A 224 -20.05 7.48 7.42
N LYS A 225 -20.65 6.59 6.61
CA LYS A 225 -20.69 5.15 6.90
C LYS A 225 -19.30 4.52 6.88
N MET A 226 -18.45 4.86 5.91
CA MET A 226 -17.05 4.36 5.86
C MET A 226 -16.25 4.82 7.07
N VAL A 227 -16.33 6.11 7.42
CA VAL A 227 -15.66 6.69 8.59
C VAL A 227 -16.09 5.96 9.87
N LEU A 228 -17.39 5.73 10.05
CA LEU A 228 -17.92 5.02 11.21
C LEU A 228 -17.43 3.57 11.26
N TYR A 229 -17.46 2.86 10.13
CA TYR A 229 -17.03 1.46 10.01
C TYR A 229 -15.53 1.31 10.33
N HIS A 230 -14.67 2.09 9.66
CA HIS A 230 -13.24 2.10 9.92
C HIS A 230 -12.96 2.45 11.39
N SER A 231 -13.62 3.47 11.94
CA SER A 231 -13.42 3.86 13.35
C SER A 231 -13.80 2.75 14.33
N GLN A 232 -14.83 1.95 14.04
CA GLN A 232 -15.18 0.80 14.87
C GLN A 232 -14.07 -0.25 14.87
N LEU A 233 -13.57 -0.60 13.69
CA LEU A 233 -12.45 -1.53 13.55
C LEU A 233 -11.18 -0.99 14.22
N ALA A 234 -10.81 0.26 13.97
CA ALA A 234 -9.64 0.91 14.56
C ALA A 234 -9.72 1.01 16.09
N SER A 235 -10.93 1.06 16.66
CA SER A 235 -11.11 1.04 18.12
C SER A 235 -10.68 -0.27 18.77
N GLU A 236 -10.58 -1.35 17.99
CA GLU A 236 -10.10 -2.68 18.39
C GLU A 236 -8.64 -2.92 17.98
N ILE A 237 -7.90 -1.88 17.58
CA ILE A 237 -6.50 -2.02 17.12
C ILE A 237 -5.64 -2.82 18.12
N GLY A 238 -4.82 -3.71 17.58
CA GLY A 238 -4.01 -4.66 18.34
C GLY A 238 -4.71 -5.97 18.70
N GLN A 239 -5.98 -6.14 18.31
CA GLN A 239 -6.67 -7.44 18.32
C GLN A 239 -6.49 -8.16 16.98
N LEU A 240 -6.82 -9.46 16.92
CA LEU A 240 -6.80 -10.25 15.69
C LEU A 240 -7.76 -9.65 14.63
N GLY A 241 -7.30 -9.53 13.38
CA GLY A 241 -8.07 -9.00 12.24
C GLY A 241 -7.31 -7.94 11.43
N GLU A 242 -8.03 -7.15 10.64
CA GLU A 242 -7.47 -6.19 9.66
C GLU A 242 -6.51 -5.13 10.25
N PHE A 243 -6.67 -4.82 11.53
CA PHE A 243 -5.83 -3.89 12.30
C PHE A 243 -5.04 -4.56 13.43
N GLY A 244 -4.72 -5.84 13.27
CA GLY A 244 -3.62 -6.46 14.02
C GLY A 244 -2.26 -5.86 13.62
N ASP A 245 -2.18 -5.31 12.41
CA ASP A 245 -1.04 -4.56 11.89
C ASP A 245 -1.21 -3.05 12.14
N PHE A 246 -0.34 -2.49 12.98
CA PHE A 246 -0.33 -1.07 13.36
C PHE A 246 0.12 -0.14 12.23
N ARG A 247 0.55 -0.61 11.06
CA ARG A 247 1.08 0.28 10.00
C ARG A 247 0.08 1.29 9.47
N TYR A 248 -1.21 0.98 9.41
CA TYR A 248 -2.20 1.84 8.75
C TYR A 248 -3.52 1.99 9.53
N GLY A 249 -3.58 1.54 10.78
CA GLY A 249 -4.85 1.44 11.53
C GLY A 249 -5.61 2.74 11.78
N PHE A 250 -4.95 3.90 11.65
CA PHE A 250 -5.58 5.23 11.72
C PHE A 250 -5.27 6.11 10.50
N TYR A 251 -4.81 5.47 9.41
CA TYR A 251 -4.64 6.10 8.11
C TYR A 251 -5.78 5.65 7.19
N PRO A 252 -6.85 6.46 7.01
CA PRO A 252 -8.06 6.06 6.30
C PRO A 252 -7.92 6.21 4.78
N PHE A 253 -6.87 5.62 4.21
CA PHE A 253 -6.48 5.87 2.81
C PHE A 253 -7.51 5.36 1.79
N GLU A 254 -8.37 4.42 2.16
CA GLU A 254 -9.50 4.00 1.34
C GLU A 254 -10.58 5.08 1.19
N ILE A 255 -10.81 5.87 2.25
CA ILE A 255 -11.70 7.04 2.20
C ILE A 255 -11.00 8.15 1.41
N LEU A 256 -9.72 8.41 1.69
CA LEU A 256 -8.95 9.42 0.96
C LEU A 256 -8.88 9.13 -0.55
N PHE A 257 -8.74 7.86 -0.94
CA PHE A 257 -8.73 7.47 -2.34
C PHE A 257 -10.08 7.68 -3.02
N LEU A 258 -11.20 7.38 -2.34
CA LEU A 258 -12.54 7.72 -2.86
C LEU A 258 -12.69 9.23 -3.08
N LEU A 259 -12.25 10.05 -2.13
CA LEU A 259 -12.29 11.51 -2.27
C LEU A 259 -11.41 12.00 -3.43
N TYR A 260 -10.22 11.43 -3.57
CA TYR A 260 -9.31 11.70 -4.68
C TYR A 260 -9.98 11.38 -6.03
N VAL A 261 -10.50 10.16 -6.21
CA VAL A 261 -11.16 9.71 -7.43
C VAL A 261 -12.31 10.65 -7.82
N ARG A 262 -13.12 11.05 -6.84
CA ARG A 262 -14.24 11.97 -7.09
C ARG A 262 -13.77 13.35 -7.52
N LYS A 263 -12.71 13.88 -6.90
CA LYS A 263 -12.08 15.14 -7.31
C LYS A 263 -11.59 15.06 -8.76
N GLN A 264 -10.96 13.96 -9.17
CA GLN A 264 -10.50 13.75 -10.56
C GLN A 264 -11.65 13.68 -11.58
N MET A 265 -12.85 13.35 -11.13
CA MET A 265 -14.05 13.28 -11.96
C MET A 265 -14.91 14.55 -11.90
N ASP A 266 -14.40 15.64 -11.32
CA ASP A 266 -15.14 16.88 -11.08
C ASP A 266 -16.45 16.67 -10.28
N LEU A 267 -16.48 15.63 -9.45
CA LEU A 267 -17.60 15.34 -8.55
C LEU A 267 -17.36 15.98 -7.18
N TYR A 268 -18.46 16.28 -6.48
CA TYR A 268 -18.37 16.77 -5.10
C TYR A 268 -17.66 15.77 -4.19
N ALA A 269 -16.64 16.24 -3.46
CA ALA A 269 -15.92 15.49 -2.45
C ALA A 269 -16.01 16.26 -1.11
N PRO A 270 -16.53 15.64 -0.04
CA PRO A 270 -16.55 16.26 1.29
C PRO A 270 -15.16 16.71 1.74
N LYS A 271 -15.09 17.91 2.33
CA LYS A 271 -13.81 18.54 2.77
C LYS A 271 -13.70 18.71 4.27
N GLN A 272 -14.80 18.55 5.00
CA GLN A 272 -14.86 18.79 6.44
C GLN A 272 -15.44 17.54 7.10
N PHE A 273 -14.80 17.13 8.18
CA PHE A 273 -15.13 15.95 8.95
C PHE A 273 -15.01 16.29 10.44
N GLU A 274 -15.94 15.83 11.25
CA GLU A 274 -15.90 16.05 12.70
C GLU A 274 -15.20 14.89 13.42
N GLU A 275 -15.12 13.73 12.77
CA GLU A 275 -14.65 12.49 13.35
C GLU A 275 -13.13 12.46 13.50
N LEU A 276 -12.66 11.89 14.62
CA LEU A 276 -11.24 11.78 14.95
C LEU A 276 -10.43 11.11 13.82
N LEU A 277 -10.97 10.05 13.20
CA LEU A 277 -10.29 9.29 12.16
C LEU A 277 -9.86 10.16 10.98
N MET A 278 -10.74 11.04 10.50
CA MET A 278 -10.45 11.96 9.38
C MET A 278 -9.65 13.19 9.81
N ASN A 279 -9.38 13.32 11.11
CA ASN A 279 -8.68 14.44 11.70
C ASN A 279 -7.28 14.09 12.25
N THR A 280 -6.78 12.87 12.02
CA THR A 280 -5.41 12.48 12.36
C THR A 280 -4.40 13.20 11.45
N PRO A 281 -3.13 13.35 11.86
CA PRO A 281 -2.09 13.93 11.01
C PRO A 281 -1.95 13.20 9.66
N GLU A 282 -2.07 11.87 9.67
CA GLU A 282 -1.97 11.04 8.47
C GLU A 282 -3.17 11.26 7.53
N ALA A 283 -4.38 11.40 8.07
CA ALA A 283 -5.58 11.69 7.27
C ALA A 283 -5.56 13.11 6.67
N LYS A 284 -4.84 14.05 7.30
CA LYS A 284 -4.74 15.46 6.87
C LYS A 284 -3.59 15.73 5.90
N MET A 285 -2.81 14.72 5.52
CA MET A 285 -1.79 14.90 4.50
C MET A 285 -2.44 15.35 3.18
N VAL A 286 -1.85 16.36 2.56
CA VAL A 286 -2.31 16.90 1.28
C VAL A 286 -1.29 16.50 0.23
N PHE A 287 -1.76 15.85 -0.83
CA PHE A 287 -0.95 15.55 -2.00
C PHE A 287 -1.19 16.59 -3.10
N GLY A 288 -0.11 17.03 -3.72
CA GLY A 288 -0.07 17.68 -5.03
C GLY A 288 -0.58 16.74 -6.14
N ASP A 289 -0.81 17.33 -7.29
CA ASP A 289 -1.45 16.65 -8.42
C ASP A 289 -0.89 17.22 -9.73
N PRO A 290 0.20 16.63 -10.29
CA PRO A 290 0.97 15.51 -9.74
C PRO A 290 1.90 15.92 -8.57
N GLU A 291 2.25 14.96 -7.72
CA GLU A 291 3.29 15.09 -6.70
C GLU A 291 4.70 14.99 -7.34
N PRO A 292 5.67 15.84 -6.96
CA PRO A 292 7.06 15.63 -7.34
C PRO A 292 7.57 14.28 -6.79
N TYR A 293 8.42 13.63 -7.58
CA TYR A 293 9.19 12.48 -7.13
C TYR A 293 10.11 12.87 -5.96
N PRO A 294 10.26 12.01 -4.94
CA PRO A 294 11.14 12.28 -3.82
C PRO A 294 12.60 12.17 -4.26
N GLU A 295 13.51 12.69 -3.43
CA GLU A 295 14.90 12.23 -3.49
C GLU A 295 14.94 10.72 -3.21
N TRP A 296 15.68 10.00 -4.04
CA TRP A 296 15.82 8.56 -3.90
C TRP A 296 16.63 8.20 -2.67
N ASP A 297 16.22 7.12 -2.02
CA ASP A 297 17.09 6.42 -1.10
C ASP A 297 18.38 5.95 -1.81
N PRO A 298 19.58 6.29 -1.30
CA PRO A 298 20.84 5.92 -1.94
C PRO A 298 21.07 4.42 -2.06
N LEU A 299 20.55 3.61 -1.12
CA LEU A 299 20.67 2.15 -1.17
C LEU A 299 19.70 1.57 -2.21
N LEU A 300 18.48 2.09 -2.26
CA LEU A 300 17.52 1.71 -3.30
C LEU A 300 18.07 1.97 -4.70
N LEU A 301 18.69 3.14 -4.91
CA LEU A 301 19.32 3.49 -6.18
C LEU A 301 20.47 2.54 -6.55
N GLN A 302 21.30 2.15 -5.57
CA GLN A 302 22.38 1.19 -5.80
C GLN A 302 21.84 -0.20 -6.18
N ILE A 303 20.81 -0.66 -5.48
CA ILE A 303 20.14 -1.94 -5.76
C ILE A 303 19.52 -1.92 -7.17
N ASP A 304 18.78 -0.86 -7.54
CA ASP A 304 18.19 -0.75 -8.87
C ASP A 304 19.28 -0.77 -9.96
N ASN A 305 20.35 0.01 -9.79
CA ASN A 305 21.47 0.03 -10.73
C ASN A 305 22.16 -1.35 -10.86
N PHE A 306 22.30 -2.08 -9.75
CA PHE A 306 22.84 -3.44 -9.76
C PHE A 306 21.96 -4.37 -10.60
N TYR A 307 20.64 -4.37 -10.38
CA TYR A 307 19.73 -5.21 -11.14
C TYR A 307 19.70 -4.83 -12.62
N ARG A 308 19.65 -3.54 -12.93
CA ARG A 308 19.68 -3.03 -14.31
C ARG A 308 20.92 -3.47 -15.07
N LYS A 309 22.08 -3.44 -14.41
CA LYS A 309 23.37 -3.84 -15.00
C LYS A 309 23.44 -5.34 -15.27
N ASN A 310 22.96 -6.16 -14.34
CA ASN A 310 23.22 -7.60 -14.36
C ASN A 310 22.09 -8.44 -15.00
N TYR A 311 20.87 -7.89 -15.14
CA TYR A 311 19.69 -8.63 -15.64
C TYR A 311 18.96 -7.90 -16.76
N PRO A 312 19.23 -8.23 -18.04
CA PRO A 312 18.54 -7.62 -19.19
C PRO A 312 17.01 -7.76 -19.13
N GLU A 313 16.50 -8.84 -18.54
CA GLU A 313 15.08 -9.15 -18.42
C GLU A 313 14.36 -8.38 -17.29
N TYR A 314 15.11 -7.70 -16.41
CA TYR A 314 14.56 -6.91 -15.32
C TYR A 314 13.57 -5.87 -15.83
N ILE A 315 12.34 -5.89 -15.31
CA ILE A 315 11.23 -5.09 -15.84
C ILE A 315 11.62 -3.60 -16.01
N PRO A 316 12.25 -2.94 -15.03
CA PRO A 316 12.72 -1.55 -15.18
C PRO A 316 13.64 -1.28 -16.38
N ASN A 317 14.37 -2.27 -16.92
CA ASN A 317 15.19 -2.10 -18.13
C ASN A 317 14.37 -1.92 -19.42
N LYS A 318 13.11 -2.36 -19.42
CA LYS A 318 12.18 -2.15 -20.55
C LYS A 318 11.63 -0.73 -20.60
N HIS A 319 11.85 0.03 -19.54
CA HIS A 319 11.37 1.39 -19.39
C HIS A 319 12.56 2.36 -19.37
N VAL A 320 12.33 3.57 -19.87
CA VAL A 320 13.26 4.70 -19.69
C VAL A 320 13.31 5.04 -18.18
N VAL A 321 14.03 6.09 -17.80
CA VAL A 321 14.13 6.65 -16.44
C VAL A 321 12.81 6.58 -15.66
N LEU A 322 12.80 5.86 -14.53
CA LEU A 322 11.69 5.79 -13.58
C LEU A 322 11.89 6.82 -12.46
N PHE A 323 10.80 7.30 -11.88
CA PHE A 323 10.81 8.21 -10.72
C PHE A 323 11.75 9.43 -10.88
N ARG A 324 11.68 10.13 -12.02
CA ARG A 324 12.41 11.39 -12.28
C ARG A 324 11.63 12.37 -13.15
#